data_AF-A0A7X3S5X1-F1
#
_entry.id   AF-A0A7X3S5X1-F1
#
_cell.length_a   1.000
_cell.length_b   1.000
_cell.length_c   1.000
_cell.angle_alpha   90.00
_cell.angle_beta   90.00
_cell.angle_gamma   90.00
#
_symmetry.space_group_name_H-M   'P 1'
#
loop_
_entity.id
_entity.type
_entity.pdbx_description
1 polymer ?
#
loop_
_entity_poly.entity_id
_entity_poly.type
_entity_poly.pdbx_seq_one_letter_code
_entity_poly.pdbx_strand_id
1 'polypeptide(L)'
;MSEASKTSAPFVGTIQTVKPEWIDYNGHLNMAFYNVLFDNCVDEAFIELGLGPDYVKERNASFFTAEVHICYLRELQEADPVRASVHLIDFDEKRAHFYQELHHAEEGFLSATSEQISLHVDMGLRKVAPWPEDVLARLQGMKALHEGLGRPERLGRSIGLTKK
;
A
#
# COMPACT_ATOMS: atom_id res chain seq x y z
N MET A 1 -22.96 17.40 -4.55
CA MET A 1 -22.50 18.03 -3.29
C MET A 1 -21.22 17.31 -2.92
N SER A 2 -20.15 18.08 -2.81
CA SER A 2 -18.75 17.71 -2.57
C SER A 2 -18.54 16.68 -1.44
N GLU A 3 -18.00 15.51 -1.76
CA GLU A 3 -17.10 14.83 -0.82
C GLU A 3 -15.68 15.24 -1.18
N ALA A 4 -15.14 16.16 -0.40
CA ALA A 4 -13.71 16.42 -0.45
C ALA A 4 -13.01 15.14 0.01
N SER A 5 -12.24 14.51 -0.87
CA SER A 5 -11.31 13.45 -0.51
C SER A 5 -10.45 13.94 0.65
N LYS A 6 -10.67 13.37 1.83
CA LYS A 6 -9.82 13.56 3.00
C LYS A 6 -8.70 12.54 2.90
N THR A 7 -7.66 12.85 2.14
CA THR A 7 -6.42 12.07 2.26
C THR A 7 -5.90 12.29 3.69
N SER A 8 -6.14 11.33 4.57
CA SER A 8 -5.59 11.33 5.92
C SER A 8 -4.07 11.16 5.84
N ALA A 9 -3.35 11.51 6.91
CA ALA A 9 -1.93 11.25 7.04
C ALA A 9 -1.72 10.26 8.20
N PRO A 10 -1.28 9.01 7.96
CA PRO A 10 -1.18 8.35 6.64
C PRO A 10 -2.57 8.14 6.03
N PHE A 11 -2.66 7.77 4.74
CA PHE A 11 -3.92 7.27 4.18
C PHE A 11 -4.33 6.00 4.94
N VAL A 12 -5.62 5.86 5.26
CA VAL A 12 -6.14 4.72 6.01
C VAL A 12 -7.24 4.06 5.20
N GLY A 13 -7.04 2.80 4.83
CA GLY A 13 -8.00 2.03 4.07
C GLY A 13 -9.19 1.54 4.91
N THR A 14 -10.16 0.96 4.21
CA THR A 14 -11.34 0.33 4.81
C THR A 14 -10.94 -0.87 5.68
N ILE A 15 -11.73 -1.14 6.72
CA ILE A 15 -11.53 -2.37 7.52
C ILE A 15 -11.86 -3.58 6.64
N GLN A 16 -10.96 -4.55 6.64
CA GLN A 16 -11.12 -5.84 5.99
C GLN A 16 -11.21 -6.94 7.05
N THR A 17 -11.80 -8.07 6.68
CA THR A 17 -11.90 -9.26 7.54
C THR A 17 -11.02 -10.35 6.95
N VAL A 18 -10.18 -10.98 7.77
CA VAL A 18 -9.40 -12.14 7.36
C VAL A 18 -10.34 -13.29 7.01
N LYS A 19 -10.24 -13.79 5.77
CA LYS A 19 -11.17 -14.80 5.25
C LYS A 19 -10.74 -16.23 5.59
N PRO A 20 -11.69 -17.17 5.77
CA PRO A 20 -11.37 -18.57 6.05
C PRO A 20 -10.45 -19.21 4.99
N GLU A 21 -10.65 -18.90 3.71
CA GLU A 21 -9.83 -19.42 2.61
C GLU A 21 -8.38 -18.88 2.59
N TRP A 22 -8.05 -17.92 3.47
CA TRP A 22 -6.71 -17.37 3.59
C TRP A 22 -5.87 -18.04 4.67
N ILE A 23 -6.47 -18.90 5.49
CA ILE A 23 -5.82 -19.58 6.59
C ILE A 23 -5.01 -20.77 6.06
N ASP A 24 -3.75 -20.87 6.48
CA ASP A 24 -2.89 -21.98 6.11
C ASP A 24 -3.07 -23.19 7.06
N TYR A 25 -2.33 -24.26 6.80
CA TYR A 25 -2.38 -25.47 7.62
C TYR A 25 -1.82 -25.29 9.05
N ASN A 26 -1.20 -24.14 9.36
CA ASN A 26 -0.74 -23.78 10.71
C ASN A 26 -1.84 -23.08 11.52
N GLY A 27 -2.99 -22.76 10.90
CA GLY A 27 -4.14 -22.15 11.58
C GLY A 27 -4.12 -20.62 11.62
N HIS A 28 -3.22 -19.97 10.88
CA HIS A 28 -3.12 -18.51 10.81
C HIS A 28 -3.12 -18.01 9.36
N LEU A 29 -3.26 -16.69 9.19
CA LEU A 29 -3.23 -16.05 7.89
C LEU A 29 -1.96 -16.45 7.11
N ASN A 30 -2.14 -17.05 5.93
CA ASN A 30 -1.03 -17.38 5.06
C ASN A 30 -0.28 -16.11 4.66
N MET A 31 1.06 -16.19 4.67
CA MET A 31 1.96 -15.10 4.36
C MET A 31 1.67 -14.37 3.02
N ALA A 32 1.11 -15.06 2.02
CA ALA A 32 0.76 -14.46 0.74
C ALA A 32 -0.41 -13.47 0.83
N PHE A 33 -1.42 -13.77 1.67
CA PHE A 33 -2.65 -12.95 1.76
C PHE A 33 -2.45 -11.63 2.52
N TYR A 34 -1.35 -11.47 3.25
CA TYR A 34 -0.91 -10.14 3.71
C TYR A 34 -0.72 -9.18 2.52
N ASN A 35 -0.16 -9.65 1.39
CA ASN A 35 -0.05 -8.81 0.20
C ASN A 35 -1.43 -8.41 -0.34
N VAL A 36 -2.42 -9.31 -0.33
CA VAL A 36 -3.78 -8.98 -0.77
C VAL A 36 -4.39 -7.88 0.11
N LEU A 37 -4.24 -7.98 1.43
CA LEU A 37 -4.71 -6.96 2.36
C LEU A 37 -4.04 -5.60 2.12
N PHE A 38 -2.73 -5.61 1.88
CA PHE A 38 -1.96 -4.41 1.55
C PHE A 38 -2.36 -3.83 0.18
N ASP A 39 -2.49 -4.66 -0.84
CA ASP A 39 -2.80 -4.27 -2.22
C ASP A 39 -4.20 -3.64 -2.31
N ASN A 40 -5.19 -4.21 -1.62
CA ASN A 40 -6.53 -3.61 -1.51
C ASN A 40 -6.48 -2.18 -0.94
N CYS A 41 -5.60 -1.92 0.05
CA CYS A 41 -5.43 -0.58 0.61
C CYS A 41 -4.65 0.36 -0.32
N VAL A 42 -3.70 -0.17 -1.11
CA VAL A 42 -3.04 0.59 -2.19
C VAL A 42 -4.05 0.99 -3.24
N ASP A 43 -4.93 0.08 -3.68
CA ASP A 43 -5.99 0.36 -4.64
C ASP A 43 -6.89 1.50 -4.15
N GLU A 44 -7.35 1.46 -2.89
CA GLU A 44 -8.12 2.55 -2.28
C GLU A 44 -7.34 3.87 -2.29
N ALA A 45 -6.07 3.86 -1.88
CA ALA A 45 -5.22 5.07 -1.89
C ALA A 45 -4.98 5.61 -3.30
N PHE A 46 -4.81 4.73 -4.28
CA PHE A 46 -4.48 5.07 -5.66
C PHE A 46 -5.70 5.57 -6.42
N ILE A 47 -6.90 5.08 -6.10
CA ILE A 47 -8.16 5.66 -6.58
C ILE A 47 -8.25 7.16 -6.22
N GLU A 48 -7.83 7.55 -5.01
CA GLU A 48 -7.80 8.97 -4.59
C GLU A 48 -6.77 9.81 -5.37
N LEU A 49 -5.71 9.16 -5.88
CA LEU A 49 -4.74 9.77 -6.80
C LEU A 49 -5.24 9.79 -8.26
N GLY A 50 -6.43 9.24 -8.53
CA GLY A 50 -7.00 9.08 -9.86
C GLY A 50 -6.39 7.96 -10.68
N LEU A 51 -5.76 6.99 -10.01
CA LEU A 51 -5.20 5.76 -10.57
C LEU A 51 -6.15 4.57 -10.36
N GLY A 52 -7.47 4.81 -10.51
CA GLY A 52 -8.49 3.76 -10.35
C GLY A 52 -8.80 2.97 -11.63
N PRO A 53 -9.84 2.11 -11.60
CA PRO A 53 -10.24 1.32 -12.77
C PRO A 53 -10.53 2.15 -14.03
N ASP A 54 -11.04 3.38 -13.88
CA ASP A 54 -11.31 4.28 -15.00
C ASP A 54 -10.02 4.83 -15.63
N TYR A 55 -8.95 4.98 -14.86
CA TYR A 55 -7.63 5.35 -15.38
C TYR A 55 -7.13 4.33 -16.40
N VAL A 56 -7.25 3.04 -16.09
CA VAL A 56 -6.86 1.94 -16.98
C VAL A 56 -7.68 1.95 -18.26
N LYS A 57 -9.00 2.15 -18.15
CA LYS A 57 -9.91 2.16 -19.31
C LYS A 57 -9.71 3.37 -20.21
N GLU A 58 -9.57 4.57 -19.63
CA GLU A 58 -9.58 5.83 -20.37
C GLU A 58 -8.19 6.20 -20.89
N ARG A 59 -7.14 5.94 -20.10
CA ARG A 59 -5.78 6.36 -20.43
C ARG A 59 -4.88 5.23 -20.92
N ASN A 60 -5.38 3.99 -20.91
CA ASN A 60 -4.60 2.80 -21.28
C ASN A 60 -3.24 2.78 -20.56
N ALA A 61 -3.26 3.10 -19.27
CA ALA A 61 -2.10 3.17 -18.39
C ALA A 61 -2.45 2.51 -17.05
N SER A 62 -1.45 1.99 -16.35
CA SER A 62 -1.62 1.29 -15.07
C SER A 62 -0.41 1.54 -14.17
N PHE A 63 -0.39 0.89 -13.01
CA PHE A 63 0.76 0.86 -12.12
C PHE A 63 1.08 -0.58 -11.73
N PHE A 64 2.36 -0.92 -11.64
CA PHE A 64 2.82 -2.26 -11.26
C PHE A 64 3.82 -2.18 -10.10
N THR A 65 3.68 -3.06 -9.12
CA THR A 65 4.68 -3.26 -8.07
C THR A 65 5.94 -3.88 -8.65
N ALA A 66 7.06 -3.18 -8.53
CA ALA A 66 8.38 -3.67 -8.95
C ALA A 66 9.10 -4.42 -7.83
N GLU A 67 8.96 -3.95 -6.59
CA GLU A 67 9.61 -4.53 -5.43
C GLU A 67 8.71 -4.38 -4.21
N VAL A 68 8.74 -5.39 -3.35
CA VAL A 68 8.02 -5.42 -2.07
C VAL A 68 8.91 -6.07 -1.01
N HIS A 69 8.98 -5.46 0.17
CA HIS A 69 9.62 -6.00 1.35
C HIS A 69 8.62 -6.06 2.50
N ILE A 70 8.29 -7.27 2.97
CA ILE A 70 7.34 -7.49 4.06
C ILE A 70 8.04 -8.02 5.31
N CYS A 71 7.67 -7.46 6.46
CA CYS A 71 7.97 -8.02 7.77
C CYS A 71 6.68 -8.50 8.45
N TYR A 72 6.66 -9.77 8.86
CA TYR A 72 5.57 -10.36 9.65
C TYR A 72 5.94 -10.28 11.13
N LEU A 73 5.08 -9.66 11.95
CA LEU A 73 5.39 -9.31 13.35
C LEU A 73 4.49 -10.00 14.35
N ARG A 74 3.19 -10.09 14.06
CA ARG A 74 2.21 -10.81 14.88
C ARG A 74 1.18 -11.45 13.97
N GLU A 75 0.91 -12.73 14.23
CA GLU A 75 -0.04 -13.53 13.46
C GLU A 75 -1.48 -13.00 13.58
N LEU A 76 -2.25 -13.25 12.53
CA LEU A 76 -3.68 -12.96 12.43
C LEU A 76 -4.43 -14.27 12.23
N GLN A 77 -5.65 -14.32 12.74
CA GLN A 77 -6.54 -15.47 12.71
C GLN A 77 -7.71 -15.24 11.76
N GLU A 78 -8.47 -16.31 11.50
CA GLU A 78 -9.74 -16.21 10.80
C GLU A 78 -10.65 -15.18 11.46
N ALA A 79 -11.37 -14.40 10.65
CA ALA A 79 -12.31 -13.37 11.08
C ALA A 79 -11.72 -12.16 11.79
N ASP A 80 -10.39 -12.09 12.01
CA ASP A 80 -9.76 -10.88 12.56
C ASP A 80 -10.09 -9.66 11.69
N PRO A 81 -10.61 -8.56 12.29
CA PRO A 81 -10.78 -7.30 11.60
C PRO A 81 -9.43 -6.61 11.52
N VAL A 82 -9.04 -6.20 10.32
CA VAL A 82 -7.74 -5.59 10.05
C VAL A 82 -7.88 -4.31 9.25
N ARG A 83 -6.92 -3.40 9.41
CA ARG A 83 -6.89 -2.12 8.71
C ARG A 83 -5.46 -1.81 8.30
N ALA A 84 -5.28 -1.57 7.01
CA ALA A 84 -4.02 -1.15 6.44
C ALA A 84 -3.95 0.38 6.29
N SER A 85 -2.74 0.91 6.29
CA SER A 85 -2.46 2.31 5.97
C SER A 85 -1.43 2.42 4.84
N VAL A 86 -1.39 3.56 4.15
CA VAL A 86 -0.39 3.90 3.13
C VAL A 86 0.27 5.22 3.51
N HIS A 87 1.58 5.16 3.71
CA HIS A 87 2.46 6.30 3.88
C HIS A 87 3.35 6.43 2.64
N LEU A 88 3.03 7.39 1.77
CA LEU A 88 3.90 7.80 0.65
C LEU A 88 5.22 8.37 1.19
N ILE A 89 6.32 7.66 0.96
CA ILE A 89 7.67 7.98 1.44
C ILE A 89 8.39 8.90 0.46
N ASP A 90 8.35 8.54 -0.82
CA ASP A 90 8.98 9.30 -1.90
C ASP A 90 8.30 8.99 -3.24
N PHE A 91 8.57 9.81 -4.25
CA PHE A 91 8.21 9.54 -5.63
C PHE A 91 9.12 10.31 -6.58
N ASP A 92 9.25 9.83 -7.81
CA ASP A 92 9.95 10.55 -8.87
C ASP A 92 9.07 10.71 -10.11
N GLU A 93 9.68 10.98 -11.26
CA GLU A 93 8.99 11.14 -12.54
C GLU A 93 8.03 9.98 -12.90
N LYS A 94 8.25 8.75 -12.40
CA LYS A 94 7.49 7.56 -12.82
C LYS A 94 7.35 6.46 -11.77
N ARG A 95 7.87 6.66 -10.56
CA ARG A 95 7.87 5.67 -9.47
C ARG A 95 7.30 6.28 -8.20
N ALA A 96 6.65 5.45 -7.40
CA ALA A 96 6.20 5.78 -6.06
C ALA A 96 6.81 4.78 -5.06
N HIS A 97 7.40 5.30 -3.99
CA HIS A 97 7.90 4.54 -2.86
C HIS A 97 6.98 4.79 -1.66
N PHE A 98 6.36 3.73 -1.16
CA PHE A 98 5.44 3.85 -0.05
C PHE A 98 5.62 2.72 0.95
N TYR A 99 5.17 2.99 2.16
CA TYR A 99 5.22 2.08 3.29
C TYR A 99 3.82 1.87 3.84
N GLN A 100 3.53 0.65 4.27
CA GLN A 100 2.24 0.26 4.79
C GLN A 100 2.40 -0.45 6.12
N GLU A 101 1.41 -0.22 6.98
CA GLU A 101 1.25 -0.94 8.24
C GLU A 101 -0.11 -1.62 8.25
N LEU A 102 -0.15 -2.88 8.67
CA LEU A 102 -1.38 -3.65 8.87
C LEU A 102 -1.60 -3.81 10.36
N HIS A 103 -2.67 -3.22 10.86
CA HIS A 103 -3.07 -3.32 12.27
C HIS A 103 -4.32 -4.18 12.42
N HIS A 104 -4.41 -4.88 13.54
CA HIS A 104 -5.70 -5.39 14.01
C HIS A 104 -6.60 -4.19 14.34
N ALA A 105 -7.77 -4.11 13.72
CA ALA A 105 -8.62 -2.91 13.76
C ALA A 105 -9.28 -2.67 15.12
N GLU A 106 -9.48 -3.73 15.92
CA GLU A 106 -10.04 -3.62 17.28
C GLU A 106 -8.95 -3.57 18.36
N GLU A 107 -8.08 -4.57 18.45
CA GLU A 107 -6.97 -4.60 19.42
C GLU A 107 -5.84 -3.58 19.16
N GLY A 108 -5.72 -3.05 17.94
CA GLY A 108 -4.76 -2.00 17.58
C GLY A 108 -3.31 -2.43 17.37
N PHE A 109 -2.96 -3.70 17.61
CA PHE A 109 -1.58 -4.17 17.46
C PHE A 109 -1.12 -4.18 15.99
N LEU A 110 0.16 -3.88 15.77
CA LEU A 110 0.81 -4.00 14.46
C LEU A 110 1.08 -5.47 14.12
N SER A 111 0.49 -5.96 13.05
CA SER A 111 0.64 -7.35 12.59
C SER A 111 1.75 -7.51 11.56
N ALA A 112 1.80 -6.62 10.56
CA ALA A 112 2.79 -6.69 9.49
C ALA A 112 3.08 -5.31 8.92
N THR A 113 4.21 -5.19 8.23
CA THR A 113 4.61 -3.98 7.49
C THR A 113 5.01 -4.35 6.07
N SER A 114 4.76 -3.45 5.11
CA SER A 114 5.15 -3.61 3.71
C SER A 114 5.79 -2.34 3.17
N GLU A 115 6.99 -2.44 2.61
CA GLU A 115 7.66 -1.37 1.86
C GLU A 115 7.62 -1.72 0.37
N GLN A 116 7.15 -0.81 -0.48
CA GLN A 116 6.94 -1.09 -1.90
C GLN A 116 7.47 0.00 -2.82
N ILE A 117 7.95 -0.43 -4.00
CA ILE A 117 8.16 0.44 -5.16
C ILE A 117 7.12 0.09 -6.22
N SER A 118 6.30 1.08 -6.58
CA SER A 118 5.34 0.98 -7.70
C SER A 118 5.81 1.82 -8.89
N LEU A 119 5.58 1.32 -10.10
CA LEU A 119 5.95 1.92 -11.37
C LEU A 119 4.70 2.35 -12.13
N HIS A 120 4.69 3.55 -12.66
CA HIS A 120 3.70 3.95 -13.66
C HIS A 120 4.01 3.33 -15.02
N VAL A 121 3.00 2.73 -15.67
CA VAL A 121 3.17 1.94 -16.90
C VAL A 121 2.19 2.40 -17.97
N ASP A 122 2.72 2.75 -19.13
CA ASP A 122 1.93 2.85 -20.37
C ASP A 122 1.64 1.43 -20.89
N MET A 123 0.36 1.07 -20.97
CA MET A 123 -0.05 -0.30 -21.34
C MET A 123 -0.01 -0.54 -22.85
N GLY A 124 -0.05 0.51 -23.66
CA GLY A 124 0.11 0.42 -25.11
C GLY A 124 1.56 0.11 -25.49
N LEU A 125 2.51 0.79 -24.84
CA LEU A 125 3.95 0.57 -25.03
C LEU A 125 4.51 -0.56 -24.17
N ARG A 126 3.76 -0.98 -23.15
CA ARG A 126 4.17 -1.93 -22.09
C ARG A 126 5.49 -1.54 -21.43
N LYS A 127 5.64 -0.26 -21.11
CA LYS A 127 6.87 0.33 -20.55
C LYS A 127 6.55 1.29 -19.43
N VAL A 128 7.53 1.45 -18.54
CA VAL A 128 7.47 2.50 -17.51
C VAL A 128 7.46 3.86 -18.19
N ALA A 129 6.54 4.73 -17.79
CA ALA A 129 6.32 6.05 -18.37
C ALA A 129 6.13 7.11 -17.28
N PRO A 130 6.42 8.39 -17.54
CA PRO A 130 6.19 9.45 -16.56
C PRO A 130 4.75 9.49 -16.05
N TRP A 131 4.55 9.89 -14.80
CA TRP A 131 3.22 10.21 -14.27
C TRP A 131 2.57 11.32 -15.10
N PRO A 132 1.26 11.23 -15.39
CA PRO A 132 0.52 12.39 -15.89
C PRO A 132 0.57 13.55 -14.90
N GLU A 133 0.54 14.79 -15.39
CA GLU A 133 0.67 16.00 -14.55
C GLU A 133 -0.37 16.08 -13.42
N ASP A 134 -1.61 15.63 -13.67
CA ASP A 134 -2.68 15.62 -12.68
C ASP A 134 -2.44 14.58 -11.57
N VAL A 135 -1.89 13.42 -11.91
CA VAL A 135 -1.50 12.39 -10.93
C VAL A 135 -0.29 12.86 -10.13
N LEU A 136 0.71 13.46 -10.79
CA LEU A 136 1.90 14.01 -10.14
C LEU A 136 1.55 15.10 -9.11
N ALA A 137 0.60 15.98 -9.44
CA ALA A 137 0.11 17.00 -8.51
C ALA A 137 -0.58 16.39 -7.28
N ARG A 138 -1.32 15.30 -7.44
CA ARG A 138 -1.94 14.58 -6.31
C ARG A 138 -0.91 13.84 -5.46
N LEU A 139 0.11 13.22 -6.05
CA LEU A 139 1.24 12.62 -5.34
C LEU A 139 1.98 13.66 -4.50
N GLN A 140 2.24 14.85 -5.06
CA GLN A 140 2.82 15.98 -4.33
C GLN A 140 1.95 16.40 -3.13
N GLY A 141 0.63 16.48 -3.32
CA GLY A 141 -0.32 16.78 -2.24
C GLY A 141 -0.30 15.74 -1.12
N MET A 142 -0.37 14.45 -1.47
CA MET A 142 -0.28 13.35 -0.50
C MET A 142 1.06 13.36 0.24
N LYS A 143 2.17 13.57 -0.48
CA LYS A 143 3.50 13.62 0.12
C LYS A 143 3.62 14.75 1.14
N ALA A 144 3.09 15.93 0.82
CA ALA A 144 3.08 17.08 1.73
C ALA A 144 2.26 16.81 3.00
N LEU A 145 1.09 16.16 2.87
CA LEU A 145 0.29 15.74 4.04
C LEU A 145 1.03 14.74 4.93
N HIS A 146 1.87 13.89 4.33
CA HIS A 146 2.61 12.84 5.04
C HIS A 146 3.93 13.30 5.67
N GLU A 147 4.42 14.52 5.40
CA GLU A 147 5.72 14.99 5.90
C GLU A 147 5.85 14.93 7.43
N GLY A 148 4.73 15.12 8.16
CA GLY A 148 4.71 15.13 9.62
C GLY A 148 4.75 13.75 10.29
N LEU A 149 4.63 12.65 9.54
CA LEU A 149 4.48 11.30 10.11
C LEU A 149 5.76 10.69 10.66
N GLY A 150 6.92 11.31 10.37
CA GLY A 150 8.22 10.75 10.72
C GLY A 150 8.56 9.50 9.91
N ARG A 151 9.78 8.98 10.08
CA ARG A 151 10.26 7.81 9.34
C ARG A 151 9.69 6.52 9.98
N PRO A 152 9.04 5.61 9.23
CA PRO A 152 8.61 4.33 9.77
C PRO A 152 9.78 3.49 10.26
N GLU A 153 9.59 2.76 11.37
CA GLU A 153 10.65 2.03 12.08
C GLU A 153 11.36 0.97 11.21
N ARG A 154 10.63 0.31 10.31
CA ARG A 154 11.14 -0.80 9.47
C ARG A 154 11.41 -0.41 8.02
N LEU A 155 11.35 0.88 7.69
CA LEU A 155 11.67 1.37 6.35
C LEU A 155 13.15 1.13 6.01
N GLY A 156 13.42 0.43 4.91
CA GLY A 156 14.75 0.09 4.41
C GLY A 156 15.37 -1.13 5.09
N ARG A 157 14.57 -2.04 5.66
CA ARG A 157 15.10 -3.29 6.24
C ARG A 157 15.66 -4.20 5.16
N SER A 158 16.73 -4.91 5.50
CA SER A 158 17.35 -5.94 4.66
C SER A 158 17.32 -7.29 5.37
N ILE A 159 17.04 -8.37 4.63
CA ILE A 159 17.08 -9.72 5.17
C ILE A 159 18.55 -10.14 5.37
N GLY A 160 18.87 -10.59 6.57
CA GLY A 160 20.18 -11.13 6.89
C GLY A 160 20.13 -11.91 8.20
N LEU A 161 20.94 -12.97 8.30
CA LEU A 161 21.10 -13.69 9.55
C LEU A 161 22.13 -12.94 10.42
N THR A 162 21.69 -12.45 11.58
CA THR A 162 22.64 -12.01 12.61
C THR A 162 23.06 -13.25 13.38
N LYS A 163 24.32 -13.67 13.24
CA LYS A 163 24.89 -14.70 14.11
C LYS A 163 25.04 -14.09 15.50
N LYS A 164 24.44 -14.74 16.49
CA LYS A 164 24.71 -14.45 17.91
C LYS A 164 26.10 -14.96 18.27
#